data_AF-A0A3P6R0C4-F1
#
_entry.id   AF-A0A3P6R0C4-F1
#
_cell.length_a   1.000
_cell.length_b   1.000
_cell.length_c   1.000
_cell.angle_alpha   90.00
_cell.angle_beta   90.00
_cell.angle_gamma   90.00
#
_symmetry.space_group_name_H-M   'P 1'
#
loop_
_entity.id
_entity.type
_entity.pdbx_description
1 polymer ?
#
loop_
_entity_poly.entity_id
_entity_poly.type
_entity_poly.pdbx_seq_one_letter_code
_entity_poly.pdbx_strand_id
1 'polypeptide(L)' 'MSVKAFVDGMLRSNKVVVFAKVHCPYSQKALAALESCNVKPGAMTCVNIDERPDCSEIQDYLQVCRSRPF' A
#
# COMPACT_ATOMS: atom_id res chain seq x y z
N MET A 1 14.73 -6.90 -8.70
CA MET A 1 14.59 -5.44 -8.48
C MET A 1 14.34 -5.23 -7.00
N SER A 2 14.98 -4.25 -6.35
CA SER A 2 14.84 -4.05 -4.91
C SER A 2 13.41 -3.60 -4.56
N VAL A 3 12.83 -4.15 -3.50
CA VAL A 3 11.49 -3.82 -2.98
C VAL A 3 11.32 -2.33 -2.74
N LYS A 4 12.39 -1.62 -2.35
CA LYS A 4 12.39 -0.16 -2.21
C LYS A 4 11.99 0.55 -3.50
N ALA A 5 12.56 0.14 -4.65
CA ALA A 5 12.29 0.78 -5.95
C ALA A 5 10.86 0.51 -6.43
N PHE A 6 10.31 -0.66 -6.09
CA PHE A 6 8.91 -0.98 -6.36
C PHE A 6 7.96 -0.07 -5.58
N VAL A 7 8.17 0.04 -4.25
CA VAL A 7 7.33 0.87 -3.38
C VAL A 7 7.49 2.36 -3.71
N ASP A 8 8.72 2.85 -3.94
CA ASP A 8 8.98 4.24 -4.33
C ASP A 8 8.36 4.57 -5.70
N GLY A 9 8.47 3.66 -6.68
CA GLY A 9 7.80 3.81 -7.97
C GLY A 9 6.28 3.91 -7.86
N MET A 10 5.67 3.08 -7.01
CA MET A 10 4.23 3.14 -6.73
C MET A 10 3.82 4.44 -6.05
N LEU A 11 4.60 4.89 -5.06
CA LEU A 11 4.35 6.15 -4.32
C LEU A 11 4.55 7.39 -5.19
N ARG A 12 5.48 7.37 -6.16
CA ARG A 12 5.67 8.47 -7.11
C ARG A 12 4.57 8.53 -8.16
N SER A 13 4.13 7.37 -8.64
CA SER A 13 3.15 7.29 -9.73
C SER A 13 1.71 7.53 -9.25
N ASN A 14 1.40 7.24 -7.99
CA ASN A 14 0.04 7.31 -7.46
C ASN A 14 -0.02 8.25 -6.26
N LYS A 15 -1.11 9.02 -6.15
CA LYS A 15 -1.29 9.93 -5.01
C LYS A 15 -1.54 9.18 -3.71
N VAL A 16 -2.25 8.06 -3.79
CA VAL A 16 -2.56 7.21 -2.64
C VAL A 16 -2.29 5.76 -3.05
N VAL A 17 -1.46 5.06 -2.29
CA VAL A 17 -1.22 3.62 -2.48
C VAL A 17 -1.58 2.90 -1.20
N VAL A 18 -2.40 1.86 -1.32
CA VAL A 18 -2.85 1.03 -0.21
C VAL A 18 -2.28 -0.37 -0.39
N PHE A 19 -1.30 -0.72 0.44
CA PHE A 19 -0.79 -2.08 0.51
C PHE A 19 -1.70 -2.91 1.43
N ALA A 20 -2.41 -3.87 0.86
CA ALA A 20 -3.44 -4.65 1.54
C ALA A 20 -3.20 -6.15 1.41
N LYS A 21 -3.71 -6.91 2.37
CA LYS A 21 -3.83 -8.37 2.28
C LYS A 21 -5.30 -8.70 2.08
N VAL A 22 -5.68 -9.27 0.92
CA VAL A 22 -7.10 -9.51 0.58
C VAL A 22 -7.78 -10.47 1.56
N HIS A 23 -7.02 -11.44 2.09
CA HIS A 23 -7.50 -12.37 3.12
C HIS A 23 -7.71 -11.72 4.50
N CYS A 24 -7.26 -10.47 4.71
CA CYS A 24 -7.41 -9.80 5.99
C CYS A 24 -8.70 -8.94 6.03
N PRO A 25 -9.64 -9.23 6.95
CA PRO A 25 -10.89 -8.46 7.06
C PRO A 25 -10.65 -6.99 7.42
N TYR A 26 -9.52 -6.67 8.09
CA TYR A 26 -9.16 -5.29 8.40
C TYR A 26 -8.75 -4.50 7.16
N SER A 27 -8.05 -5.13 6.21
CA SER A 27 -7.67 -4.47 4.96
C SER A 27 -8.89 -4.13 4.11
N GLN A 28 -9.89 -5.01 4.08
CA GLN A 28 -11.17 -4.75 3.40
C GLN A 28 -11.93 -3.59 4.04
N LYS A 29 -11.97 -3.55 5.39
CA LYS A 29 -12.57 -2.42 6.12
C LYS A 29 -11.86 -1.09 5.84
N ALA A 30 -10.53 -1.10 5.77
CA ALA A 30 -9.75 0.10 5.44
C ALA A 30 -10.02 0.59 4.02
N LEU A 31 -10.12 -0.33 3.05
CA LEU A 31 -10.52 -0.03 1.68
C LEU A 31 -11.91 0.61 1.62
N ALA A 32 -12.91 0.00 2.27
CA ALA A 32 -14.27 0.54 2.32
C ALA A 32 -14.33 1.93 2.99
N ALA A 33 -13.52 2.17 4.03
CA ALA A 33 -13.41 3.47 4.67
C ALA A 33 -12.72 4.51 3.77
N LEU A 34 -11.74 4.10 2.97
CA LEU A 34 -11.08 5.00 2.01
C LEU A 34 -11.98 5.31 0.80
N GLU A 35 -12.80 4.33 0.37
CA GLU A 35 -13.83 4.55 -0.66
C GLU A 35 -14.90 5.53 -0.18
N SER A 36 -15.30 5.45 1.09
CA SER A 36 -16.27 6.40 1.68
C SER A 36 -15.70 7.82 1.82
N CYS A 37 -14.38 8.01 1.79
CA CYS A 37 -13.74 9.32 1.73
C CYS A 37 -13.84 10.01 0.35
N ASN A 38 -14.55 9.43 -0.62
CA ASN A 38 -14.78 10.01 -1.95
C ASN A 38 -13.47 10.40 -2.68
N VAL A 39 -12.44 9.56 -2.51
CA VAL A 39 -11.16 9.72 -3.21
C VAL A 39 -11.40 9.64 -4.71
N LYS A 40 -10.77 10.52 -5.50
CA LYS A 40 -10.98 10.57 -6.96
C LYS A 40 -10.73 9.18 -7.56
N PRO A 41 -11.63 8.66 -8.42
CA PRO A 41 -11.42 7.38 -9.09
C PRO A 41 -10.12 7.45 -9.91
N GLY A 42 -9.19 6.53 -9.63
CA GLY A 42 -7.85 6.50 -10.23
C GLY A 42 -6.74 7.24 -9.46
N ALA A 43 -7.05 7.93 -8.35
CA ALA A 43 -6.03 8.53 -7.49
C ALA A 43 -5.52 7.58 -6.38
N MET A 44 -6.26 6.49 -6.13
CA MET A 44 -5.92 5.46 -5.16
C MET A 44 -5.72 4.12 -5.85
N THR A 45 -4.60 3.47 -5.54
CA THR A 45 -4.28 2.12 -6.03
C THR A 45 -4.14 1.17 -4.85
N CYS A 46 -4.89 0.08 -4.87
CA CYS A 46 -4.71 -1.02 -3.93
C CYS A 46 -3.76 -2.06 -4.52
N VAL A 47 -2.74 -2.43 -3.74
CA VAL A 47 -1.74 -3.44 -4.11
C VAL A 47 -1.89 -4.61 -3.14
N ASN A 48 -2.29 -5.77 -3.68
CA ASN A 48 -2.29 -7.01 -2.93
C ASN A 48 -0.85 -7.51 -2.74
N ILE A 49 -0.41 -7.63 -1.48
CA ILE A 49 0.91 -8.14 -1.12
C ILE A 49 0.86 -9.55 -0.50
N ASP A 50 -0.32 -10.16 -0.40
CA ASP A 50 -0.52 -11.44 0.31
C ASP A 50 0.09 -12.63 -0.44
N GLU A 51 -0.02 -12.64 -1.78
CA GLU A 51 0.48 -13.73 -2.63
C GLU A 51 1.92 -13.53 -3.10
N ARG A 52 2.59 -12.44 -2.69
CA ARG A 52 3.97 -12.18 -3.08
C ARG A 52 4.96 -12.78 -2.08
N PRO A 53 6.03 -13.44 -2.53
CA PRO A 53 7.12 -13.88 -1.65
C PRO A 53 7.81 -12.69 -0.96
N ASP A 54 7.81 -11.52 -1.60
CA ASP A 54 8.42 -10.28 -1.10
C ASP A 54 7.55 -9.55 -0.06
N CYS A 55 6.46 -10.17 0.43
CA CYS A 55 5.52 -9.57 1.38
C CYS A 55 6.24 -9.02 2.63
N SER A 56 7.17 -9.80 3.19
CA SER A 56 7.89 -9.44 4.40
C SER A 56 8.81 -8.25 4.18
N GLU A 57 9.51 -8.20 3.04
CA GLU A 57 10.40 -7.08 2.68
C GLU A 57 9.60 -5.79 2.42
N ILE A 58 8.41 -5.90 1.80
CA ILE A 58 7.53 -4.75 1.58
C ILE A 58 7.07 -4.19 2.94
N GLN A 59 6.65 -5.07 3.86
CA GLN A 59 6.21 -4.66 5.19
C GLN A 59 7.34 -4.00 5.99
N ASP A 60 8.54 -4.58 5.96
CA ASP A 60 9.72 -4.01 6.62
C ASP A 60 10.04 -2.61 6.06
N TYR A 61 10.04 -2.47 4.73
CA TYR A 61 10.31 -1.18 4.10
C TYR A 61 9.24 -0.12 4.44
N LEU A 62 7.96 -0.51 4.46
CA LEU A 62 6.87 0.39 4.84
C LEU A 62 6.97 0.83 6.31
N GLN A 63 7.41 -0.06 7.21
CA GLN A 63 7.68 0.29 8.61
C GLN A 63 8.78 1.34 8.73
N VAL A 64 9.87 1.19 7.98
CA VAL A 64 10.97 2.17 7.92
C VAL A 64 10.51 3.49 7.31
N CYS A 65 9.64 3.46 6.30
CA CYS A 65 9.08 4.69 5.71
C CYS A 65 8.19 5.46 6.70
N ARG A 66 7.41 4.76 7.54
CA ARG A 66 6.53 5.38 8.54
C ARG A 66 7.28 6.04 9.70
N SER A 67 8.50 5.60 9.99
CA SER A 67 9.35 6.16 11.06
C SER A 67 10.24 7.31 10.61
N ARG A 68 10.17 7.73 9.33
CA ARG A 68 10.84 8.95 8.88
C ARG A 68 10.07 10.18 9.38
N PRO A 69 10.72 11.13 10.07
CA PRO A 69 10.09 12.41 10.38
C PRO A 69 9.75 13.14 9.06
N PHE A 70 8.53 13.67 8.99
CA PHE A 70 8.04 14.50 7.89
C PHE A 70 8.86 15.78 7.72
#